data_AF-A0A0R6M543-F1
#
_entry.id   AF-A0A0R6M543-F1
#
_cell.length_a   1.000
_cell.length_b   1.000
_cell.length_c   1.000
_cell.angle_alpha   90.00
_cell.angle_beta   90.00
_cell.angle_gamma   90.00
#
_symmetry.space_group_name_H-M   'P 1'
#
loop_
_entity.id
_entity.type
_entity.pdbx_description
1 polymer ?
#
loop_
_entity_poly.entity_id
_entity_poly.type
_entity_poly.pdbx_seq_one_letter_code
_entity_poly.pdbx_strand_id
1 'polypeptide(L)' 'MNNNYKQSNDYESRWGFYLVSEVLNGRVAMIALVIIILLEVFTKRTLLDLLSNLIS' A
#
# COMPACT_ATOMS: atom_id res chain seq x y z
N MET A 1 16.80 39.85 -6.63
CA MET A 1 15.94 38.82 -6.02
C MET A 1 16.83 37.71 -5.46
N ASN A 2 16.76 37.44 -4.15
CA ASN A 2 17.42 36.30 -3.53
C ASN A 2 16.48 35.09 -3.61
N ASN A 3 16.78 34.16 -4.51
CA ASN A 3 15.96 32.99 -4.75
C ASN A 3 16.21 31.97 -3.64
N ASN A 4 15.53 32.17 -2.51
CA ASN A 4 15.48 31.23 -1.39
C ASN A 4 14.60 30.03 -1.79
N TYR A 5 15.11 29.17 -2.67
CA TYR A 5 14.55 27.83 -2.83
C TYR A 5 14.90 27.06 -1.56
N LYS A 6 14.03 27.15 -0.55
CA LYS A 6 13.98 26.14 0.50
C LYS A 6 13.61 24.85 -0.21
N GLN A 7 14.60 24.03 -0.54
CA GLN A 7 14.40 22.65 -0.94
C GLN A 7 13.67 22.01 0.23
N SER A 8 12.35 21.86 0.12
CA SER A 8 11.59 21.07 1.07
C SER A 8 12.23 19.69 1.02
N ASN A 9 12.87 19.30 2.12
CA ASN A 9 13.29 17.92 2.29
C ASN A 9 12.00 17.11 2.46
N ASP A 10 11.24 16.91 1.39
CA ASP A 10 10.06 16.03 1.34
C ASP A 10 10.47 14.56 1.56
N TYR A 11 11.77 14.32 1.70
CA TYR A 11 12.43 13.09 2.13
C TYR A 11 12.54 12.96 3.66
N GLU A 12 12.19 13.97 4.46
CA GLU A 12 12.16 13.86 5.92
C GLU A 12 10.88 13.16 6.40
N SER A 13 11.08 11.93 6.89
CA SER A 13 10.06 11.10 7.50
C SER A 13 9.45 11.79 8.72
N ARG A 14 8.22 12.30 8.60
CA ARG A 14 7.50 12.94 9.73
C ARG A 14 7.18 11.95 10.87
N TRP A 15 7.08 10.66 10.57
CA TRP A 15 6.71 9.58 11.50
C TRP A 15 7.50 8.28 11.25
N GLY A 16 8.76 8.37 10.78
CA GLY A 16 9.60 7.20 10.51
C GLY A 16 9.35 6.48 9.17
N PHE A 17 8.35 6.91 8.40
CA PHE A 17 8.15 6.46 7.02
C PHE A 17 8.68 7.51 6.03
N TYR A 18 9.61 7.08 5.18
CA TYR A 18 10.08 7.90 4.07
C TYR A 18 8.99 7.98 3.00
N LEU A 19 8.84 9.13 2.35
CA LEU A 19 7.84 9.38 1.30
C LEU A 19 7.88 8.31 0.19
N VAL A 20 9.08 7.84 -0.16
CA VAL A 20 9.29 6.77 -1.14
C VAL A 20 8.71 5.44 -0.65
N SER A 21 8.94 5.09 0.62
CA SER A 21 8.40 3.87 1.23
C SER A 21 6.87 3.90 1.32
N GLU A 22 6.29 5.06 1.62
CA GLU A 22 4.84 5.24 1.67
C GLU A 22 4.20 5.03 0.29
N VAL A 23 4.75 5.66 -0.74
CA VAL A 23 4.26 5.50 -2.12
C VAL A 23 4.40 4.05 -2.61
N LEU A 24 5.51 3.38 -2.29
CA LEU A 24 5.72 1.99 -2.67
C LEU A 24 4.72 1.06 -1.97
N ASN A 25 4.54 1.24 -0.66
CA ASN A 25 3.57 0.46 0.11
C ASN A 25 2.14 0.68 -0.38
N GLY A 26 1.77 1.92 -0.73
CA GLY A 26 0.48 2.23 -1.33
C GLY A 26 0.25 1.51 -2.66
N ARG A 27 1.27 1.45 -3.53
CA ARG A 27 1.19 0.71 -4.81
C ARG A 27 1.05 -0.79 -4.60
N VAL A 28 1.85 -1.35 -3.69
CA VAL A 28 1.78 -2.78 -3.34
C VAL A 28 0.38 -3.12 -2.80
N ALA A 29 -0.17 -2.29 -1.93
CA ALA A 29 -1.51 -2.47 -1.37
C ALA A 29 -2.60 -2.40 -2.46
N MET A 30 -2.52 -1.47 -3.41
CA MET A 30 -3.45 -1.39 -4.54
C MET A 30 -3.43 -2.66 -5.40
N ILE A 31 -2.23 -3.16 -5.73
CA ILE A 31 -2.07 -4.40 -6.51
C ILE A 31 -2.63 -5.60 -5.74
N ALA A 32 -2.31 -5.71 -4.45
CA ALA A 32 -2.80 -6.79 -3.60
C ALA A 32 -4.34 -6.80 -3.54
N LEU A 33 -4.97 -5.63 -3.39
CA LEU A 33 -6.42 -5.49 -3.36
C LEU A 33 -7.08 -5.98 -4.67
N VAL A 34 -6.50 -5.64 -5.83
CA VAL A 34 -7.02 -6.09 -7.13
C VAL A 34 -6.93 -7.62 -7.25
N ILE A 35 -5.82 -8.23 -6.85
CA ILE A 35 -5.64 -9.69 -6.88
C ILE A 35 -6.65 -10.37 -5.96
N ILE A 36 -6.83 -9.83 -4.76
CA ILE A 36 -7.80 -10.29 -3.76
C ILE A 36 -9.22 -10.31 -4.34
N ILE A 37 -9.65 -9.21 -4.96
CA ILE A 37 -11.00 -9.10 -5.56
C ILE A 37 -11.14 -10.11 -6.70
N LEU A 38 -10.13 -10.26 -7.55
CA LEU A 38 -10.15 -11.26 -8.62
C LEU A 38 -10.34 -12.67 -8.06
N LEU A 39 -9.56 -13.05 -7.05
CA LEU A 39 -9.68 -14.37 -6.40
C LEU A 39 -11.08 -14.60 -5.83
N GLU A 40 -11.65 -13.60 -5.17
CA GLU A 40 -13.01 -13.66 -4.60
C GLU A 40 -14.08 -13.85 -5.68
N VAL A 41 -13.97 -13.15 -6.82
CA VAL A 41 -14.89 -13.30 -7.95
C VAL A 41 -14.79 -14.70 -8.58
N PHE A 42 -13.58 -15.24 -8.77
CA PHE A 42 -13.40 -16.55 -9.38
C PHE A 42 -13.81 -17.71 -8.47
N THR A 43 -13.44 -17.64 -7.18
CA THR A 43 -13.73 -18.72 -6.22
C THR A 43 -15.13 -18.63 -5.64
N LYS A 44 -15.82 -17.49 -5.76
CA LYS A 44 -17.10 -17.17 -5.11
C LYS A 44 -17.04 -17.33 -3.59
N ARG A 45 -15.84 -17.30 -3.01
CA ARG A 45 -15.56 -17.41 -1.59
C ARG A 45 -14.95 -16.10 -1.14
N THR A 46 -15.42 -15.60 -0.01
CA THR A 46 -14.88 -14.39 0.58
C THR A 46 -13.47 -14.67 1.10
N LEU A 47 -12.64 -13.62 1.18
CA LEU A 47 -11.29 -13.74 1.75
C LEU A 47 -11.27 -14.36 3.15
N LEU A 48 -12.29 -14.05 3.96
CA LEU A 48 -12.41 -14.56 5.32
C LEU A 48 -12.64 -16.07 5.34
N ASP A 49 -13.38 -16.59 4.35
CA ASP A 49 -13.58 -18.03 4.19
C ASP A 49 -12.28 -18.74 3.75
N LEU A 50 -11.51 -18.14 2.84
CA LEU A 50 -10.20 -18.67 2.46
C LEU A 50 -9.23 -18.69 3.63
N LEU A 51 -9.20 -17.62 4.44
CA LEU A 51 -8.33 -17.52 5.61
C LEU A 51 -8.75 -18.53 6.72
N SER A 52 -10.05 -18.70 6.93
CA SER A 52 -10.57 -19.69 7.89
C SER A 52 -10.22 -21.12 7.50
N ASN A 53 -10.24 -21.45 6.20
CA ASN A 53 -9.87 -22.77 5.69
C ASN A 53 -8.36 -23.06 5.75
N LEU A 54 -7.52 -22.01 5.80
CA LEU A 54 -6.06 -22.16 5.91
C LEU A 54 -5.56 -22.33 7.36
N ILE A 55 -6.34 -21.85 8.33
CA ILE A 55 -6.01 -21.88 9.77
C ILE A 55 -6.64 -23.08 10.49
N SER A 56 -7.70 -23.64 9.94
CA SER A 56 -8.32 -24.89 10.41
C SER A 56 -7.55 -26.13 9.99
#